data_AF-A0A424Q9T8-F1
#
_entry.id   AF-A0A424Q9T8-F1
#
_cell.length_a   1.000
_cell.length_b   1.000
_cell.length_c   1.000
_cell.angle_alpha   90.00
_cell.angle_beta   90.00
_cell.angle_gamma   90.00
#
_symmetry.space_group_name_H-M   'P 1'
#
loop_
_entity.id
_entity.type
_entity.pdbx_description
1 polymer ?
#
loop_
_entity_poly.entity_id
_entity_poly.type
_entity_poly.pdbx_seq_one_letter_code
_entity_poly.pdbx_strand_id
1 'polypeptide(L)'
;MKKNRTQIVQEILANGFEIDTRVTADTRRIIRLPGTINSKTGWYCHKIDHEILNLPIKDFISSMPKHPLAIEIPKSAKIKKKKIKPKTKPKLSTQSNTCIEVSNHLPGTKDRSALICWLPKSWGDLESTIDKAKLIIQDEKLGSCGFWYSNDRVLMICPRSIPRAKLVKVFKKYHFKYLSRQLSEKKHYWTRITGKHWSDSGWEDELEAINIFGKDGDSECVWQWSRAHIEISRRMGLLFDYDESNCSGDKEPSIRIVKRQ
;
A
#
# COMPACT_ATOMS: atom_id res chain seq x y z
N MET A 1 -3.51 -14.25 36.84
CA MET A 1 -3.01 -13.00 36.21
C MET A 1 -4.03 -12.21 35.38
N LYS A 2 -5.00 -12.80 34.68
CA LYS A 2 -6.08 -12.03 33.98
C LYS A 2 -7.10 -11.41 34.96
N LYS A 3 -7.56 -12.18 35.97
CA LYS A 3 -8.58 -11.75 36.93
C LYS A 3 -8.22 -10.48 37.73
N ASN A 4 -6.96 -10.32 38.15
CA ASN A 4 -6.49 -9.13 38.89
C ASN A 4 -6.55 -7.82 38.09
N ARG A 5 -6.52 -7.88 36.75
CA ARG A 5 -6.40 -6.66 35.91
C ARG A 5 -7.74 -5.98 35.67
N THR A 6 -8.80 -6.77 35.55
CA THR A 6 -10.16 -6.26 35.41
C THR A 6 -10.61 -5.55 36.69
N GLN A 7 -10.19 -6.05 37.85
CA GLN A 7 -10.48 -5.44 39.15
C GLN A 7 -9.88 -4.04 39.29
N ILE A 8 -8.62 -3.84 38.87
CA ILE A 8 -7.96 -2.53 38.93
C ILE A 8 -8.65 -1.50 38.02
N VAL A 9 -9.08 -1.91 36.82
CA VAL A 9 -9.81 -1.00 35.91
C VAL A 9 -11.16 -0.59 36.51
N GLN A 10 -11.87 -1.52 37.15
CA GLN A 10 -13.14 -1.23 37.82
C GLN A 10 -12.94 -0.27 39.01
N GLU A 11 -11.86 -0.42 39.77
CA GLU A 11 -11.54 0.44 40.90
C GLU A 11 -11.20 1.87 40.48
N ILE A 12 -10.46 2.05 39.38
CA ILE A 12 -10.14 3.38 38.82
C ILE A 12 -11.40 4.11 38.33
N LEU A 13 -12.31 3.38 37.65
CA LEU A 13 -13.60 3.94 37.21
C LEU A 13 -14.50 4.30 38.41
N ALA A 14 -14.50 3.48 39.47
CA ALA A 14 -15.27 3.75 40.68
C ALA A 14 -14.78 5.00 41.43
N ASN A 15 -13.49 5.34 41.32
CA ASN A 15 -12.90 6.56 41.88
C ASN A 15 -13.08 7.80 40.98
N GLY A 16 -13.84 7.71 39.88
CA GLY A 16 -14.22 8.85 39.04
C GLY A 16 -13.14 9.32 38.05
N PHE A 17 -12.09 8.53 37.82
CA PHE A 17 -11.07 8.87 36.82
C PHE A 17 -11.55 8.52 35.41
N GLU A 18 -11.49 9.51 34.51
CA GLU A 18 -11.89 9.35 33.12
C GLU A 18 -10.81 8.61 32.32
N ILE A 19 -11.19 7.50 31.66
CA ILE A 19 -10.27 6.65 30.90
C ILE A 19 -10.61 6.74 29.41
N ASP A 20 -9.63 7.14 28.57
CA ASP A 20 -9.75 7.10 27.11
C ASP A 20 -9.82 5.64 26.63
N THR A 21 -11.02 5.18 26.27
CA THR A 21 -11.27 3.79 25.86
C THR A 21 -10.59 3.41 24.54
N ARG A 22 -10.27 4.36 23.66
CA ARG A 22 -9.65 4.10 22.35
C ARG A 22 -8.17 3.76 22.48
N VAL A 23 -7.52 4.45 23.39
CA VAL A 23 -6.12 4.22 23.74
C VAL A 23 -6.06 3.00 24.68
N THR A 24 -6.86 2.99 25.75
CA THR A 24 -6.71 2.09 26.92
C THR A 24 -7.23 0.65 26.74
N ALA A 25 -7.88 0.32 25.62
CA ALA A 25 -8.34 -1.06 25.34
C ALA A 25 -7.19 -2.09 25.20
N ASP A 26 -5.97 -1.65 24.88
CA ASP A 26 -4.76 -2.48 24.99
C ASP A 26 -4.02 -2.11 26.28
N THR A 27 -4.38 -2.76 27.40
CA THR A 27 -3.69 -2.61 28.70
C THR A 27 -2.18 -2.91 28.65
N ARG A 28 -1.65 -3.42 27.53
CA ARG A 28 -0.20 -3.51 27.28
C ARG A 28 0.44 -2.20 26.86
N ARG A 29 -0.34 -1.17 26.50
CA ARG A 29 0.17 0.03 25.83
C ARG A 29 0.13 1.30 26.67
N ILE A 30 -0.66 1.39 27.73
CA ILE A 30 -0.90 2.66 28.42
C ILE A 30 -0.76 2.49 29.91
N ILE A 31 -0.06 3.44 30.51
CA ILE A 31 0.40 3.50 31.90
C ILE A 31 1.64 2.63 32.16
N ARG A 32 2.79 3.15 31.72
CA ARG A 32 4.08 2.85 32.35
C ARG A 32 4.29 3.87 33.47
N LEU A 33 4.01 3.50 34.72
CA LEU A 33 4.24 4.37 35.87
C LEU A 33 5.75 4.62 36.03
N PRO A 34 6.19 5.85 36.35
CA PRO A 34 7.56 6.12 36.74
C PRO A 34 7.98 5.16 37.87
N GLY A 35 9.16 4.56 37.76
CA GLY A 35 9.69 3.55 38.71
C GLY A 35 9.40 2.09 38.33
N THR A 36 8.54 1.81 37.34
CA THR A 36 8.30 0.42 36.88
C THR A 36 9.41 -0.08 35.95
N ILE A 37 9.83 -1.34 36.12
CA ILE A 37 10.86 -1.97 35.28
C ILE A 37 10.23 -2.64 34.05
N ASN A 38 10.82 -2.40 32.89
CA ASN A 38 10.51 -3.18 31.69
C ASN A 38 11.12 -4.59 31.80
N SER A 39 10.28 -5.62 31.93
CA SER A 39 10.76 -7.00 32.09
C SER A 39 11.59 -7.54 30.92
N LYS A 40 11.44 -6.97 29.72
CA LYS A 40 12.19 -7.39 28.52
C LYS A 40 13.55 -6.70 28.42
N THR A 41 13.66 -5.44 28.83
CA THR A 41 14.87 -4.64 28.62
C THR A 41 15.62 -4.30 29.90
N GLY A 42 14.99 -4.39 31.07
CA GLY A 42 15.57 -4.04 32.37
C GLY A 42 15.66 -2.54 32.64
N TRP A 43 15.05 -1.70 31.80
CA TRP A 43 15.04 -0.24 31.96
C TRP A 43 13.86 0.21 32.80
N TYR A 44 14.08 1.20 33.66
CA TYR A 44 13.01 1.81 34.42
C TYR A 44 12.26 2.81 33.55
N CYS A 45 10.95 2.86 33.73
CA CYS A 45 10.14 3.95 33.24
C CYS A 45 10.49 5.17 34.10
N HIS A 46 10.95 6.24 33.49
CA HIS A 46 11.44 7.42 34.20
C HIS A 46 10.81 8.67 33.59
N LYS A 47 10.43 9.62 34.45
CA LYS A 47 10.01 10.94 34.01
C LYS A 47 11.27 11.72 33.65
N ILE A 48 11.26 12.38 32.51
CA ILE A 48 12.42 13.08 31.97
C ILE A 48 12.10 14.58 31.95
N ASP A 49 13.06 15.39 32.40
CA ASP A 49 12.96 16.84 32.35
C ASP A 49 13.43 17.40 31.00
N HIS A 50 12.97 18.61 30.68
CA HIS A 50 13.19 19.21 29.36
C HIS A 50 14.66 19.45 29.03
N GLU A 51 15.49 19.71 30.04
CA GLU A 51 16.93 19.92 29.90
C GLU A 51 17.66 18.64 29.47
N ILE A 52 17.21 17.48 29.97
CA ILE A 52 17.78 16.16 29.67
C ILE A 52 17.55 15.80 28.20
N LEU A 53 16.45 16.26 27.59
CA LEU A 53 16.15 16.04 26.17
C LEU A 53 17.15 16.73 25.22
N ASN A 54 17.81 17.79 25.68
CA ASN A 54 18.79 18.53 24.88
C ASN A 54 20.20 17.92 24.95
N LEU A 55 20.42 16.89 25.78
CA LEU A 55 21.70 16.21 25.88
C LEU A 55 21.97 15.35 24.64
N PRO A 56 23.26 15.16 24.26
CA PRO A 56 23.62 14.15 23.28
C PRO A 56 23.08 12.77 23.66
N ILE A 57 22.63 11.98 22.67
CA ILE A 57 21.97 10.67 22.87
C ILE A 57 22.76 9.75 23.80
N LYS A 58 24.10 9.79 23.75
CA LYS A 58 24.97 8.98 24.61
C LYS A 58 24.80 9.33 26.09
N ASP A 59 24.69 10.61 26.40
CA ASP A 59 24.63 11.13 27.77
C ASP A 59 23.20 11.00 28.31
N PHE A 60 22.22 11.28 27.44
CA PHE A 60 20.80 10.99 27.69
C PHE A 60 20.57 9.52 28.10
N ILE A 61 21.10 8.57 27.33
CA ILE A 61 20.94 7.14 27.65
C ILE A 61 21.65 6.77 28.96
N SER A 62 22.75 7.44 29.27
CA SER A 62 23.55 7.14 30.46
C SER A 62 22.95 7.73 31.74
N SER A 63 22.16 8.80 31.66
CA SER A 63 21.47 9.40 32.80
C SER A 63 20.19 8.66 33.21
N MET A 64 19.63 7.83 32.32
CA MET A 64 18.41 7.07 32.62
C MET A 64 18.68 5.93 33.63
N PRO A 65 17.81 5.75 34.65
CA PRO A 65 17.93 4.64 35.58
C PRO A 65 17.72 3.29 34.89
N LYS A 66 18.53 2.29 35.27
CA LYS A 66 18.45 0.91 34.75
C LYS A 66 18.84 -0.12 35.80
N HIS A 67 18.31 -1.34 35.67
CA HIS A 67 18.73 -2.48 36.50
C HIS A 67 20.15 -2.93 36.12
N PRO A 68 20.96 -3.53 37.04
CA PRO A 68 22.31 -4.02 36.71
C PRO A 68 22.39 -4.97 35.52
N LEU A 69 21.33 -5.76 35.32
CA LEU A 69 21.21 -6.72 34.20
C LEU A 69 20.47 -6.14 32.97
N ALA A 70 20.32 -4.82 32.87
CA ALA A 70 19.60 -4.21 31.75
C ALA A 70 20.34 -4.40 30.43
N ILE A 71 19.57 -4.67 29.37
CA ILE A 71 20.09 -4.76 28.00
C ILE A 71 20.61 -3.39 27.57
N GLU A 72 21.82 -3.32 27.05
CA GLU A 72 22.37 -2.06 26.55
C GLU A 72 21.56 -1.50 25.37
N ILE A 73 21.19 -0.21 25.46
CA ILE A 73 20.58 0.49 24.32
C ILE A 73 21.69 0.83 23.33
N PRO A 74 21.56 0.45 22.04
CA PRO A 74 22.53 0.79 21.03
C PRO A 74 22.61 2.31 20.86
N LYS A 75 23.78 2.89 21.17
CA LYS A 75 24.04 4.33 21.13
C LYS A 75 24.24 4.90 19.72
N SER A 76 24.41 4.01 18.74
CA SER A 76 24.51 4.36 17.33
C SER A 76 23.66 3.41 16.51
N ALA A 77 22.96 3.95 15.52
CA ALA A 77 22.29 3.12 14.53
C ALA A 77 23.36 2.37 13.73
N LYS A 78 23.25 1.04 13.64
CA LYS A 78 24.04 0.26 12.67
C LYS A 78 23.61 0.72 11.28
N ILE A 79 24.38 1.64 10.69
CA ILE A 79 24.25 1.95 9.27
C ILE A 79 24.58 0.65 8.56
N LYS A 80 23.56 -0.07 8.10
CA LYS A 80 23.77 -1.15 7.13
C LYS A 80 24.44 -0.47 5.96
N LYS A 81 25.77 -0.63 5.82
CA LYS A 81 26.49 -0.26 4.61
C LYS A 81 25.87 -1.08 3.50
N LYS A 82 24.84 -0.54 2.83
CA LYS A 82 24.51 -0.98 1.48
C LYS A 82 25.84 -0.85 0.73
N LYS A 83 26.27 -1.90 0.04
CA LYS A 83 27.33 -1.78 -0.95
C LYS A 83 26.82 -0.77 -1.97
N ILE A 84 27.15 0.50 -1.76
CA ILE A 84 26.95 1.54 -2.75
C ILE A 84 28.02 1.22 -3.78
N LYS A 85 27.63 0.54 -4.86
CA LYS A 85 28.45 0.55 -6.09
C LYS A 85 28.75 2.02 -6.37
N PRO A 86 30.00 2.41 -6.67
CA PRO A 86 30.29 3.79 -7.03
C PRO A 86 29.33 4.14 -8.16
N LYS A 87 28.38 5.04 -7.88
CA LYS A 87 27.62 5.67 -8.93
C LYS A 87 28.66 6.51 -9.66
N THR A 88 29.05 6.07 -10.85
CA THR A 88 29.46 6.97 -11.91
C THR A 88 28.48 8.14 -11.84
N LYS A 89 28.97 9.35 -11.52
CA LYS A 89 28.12 10.55 -11.56
C LYS A 89 27.48 10.54 -12.94
N PRO A 90 26.17 10.33 -13.08
CA PRO A 90 25.54 10.51 -14.37
C PRO A 90 25.75 11.98 -14.71
N LYS A 91 26.21 12.27 -15.93
CA LYS A 91 26.04 13.61 -16.49
C LYS A 91 24.59 14.00 -16.23
N LEU A 92 24.40 15.19 -15.66
CA LEU A 92 23.10 15.76 -15.34
C LEU A 92 22.34 15.95 -16.67
N SER A 93 21.63 14.93 -17.15
CA SER A 93 20.46 15.16 -17.99
C SER A 93 19.30 15.33 -17.00
N THR A 94 18.88 16.58 -16.85
CA THR A 94 17.73 17.00 -16.05
C THR A 94 16.42 16.59 -16.72
N GLN A 95 16.38 15.42 -17.35
CA GLN A 95 15.20 14.93 -18.07
C GLN A 95 14.18 14.45 -17.07
N SER A 96 13.27 15.34 -16.71
CA SER A 96 12.10 14.99 -15.93
C SER A 96 10.96 14.58 -16.86
N ASN A 97 10.21 13.55 -16.49
CA ASN A 97 8.96 13.22 -17.16
C ASN A 97 7.75 13.44 -16.26
N THR A 98 6.63 13.79 -16.87
CA THR A 98 5.33 13.94 -16.22
C THR A 98 4.40 12.84 -16.73
N CYS A 99 3.62 12.23 -15.84
CA CYS A 99 2.61 11.24 -16.22
C CYS A 99 1.41 11.28 -15.28
N ILE A 100 0.31 10.69 -15.73
CA ILE A 100 -0.89 10.51 -14.92
C ILE A 100 -0.89 9.10 -14.33
N GLU A 101 -1.16 9.00 -13.04
CA GLU A 101 -1.35 7.75 -12.33
C GLU A 101 -2.73 7.68 -11.69
N VAL A 102 -3.31 6.48 -11.69
CA VAL A 102 -4.55 6.17 -10.99
C VAL A 102 -4.26 5.25 -9.80
N SER A 103 -4.94 5.50 -8.69
CA SER A 103 -4.91 4.60 -7.53
C SER A 103 -5.71 3.34 -7.83
N ASN A 104 -5.26 2.19 -7.33
CA ASN A 104 -6.03 0.95 -7.41
C ASN A 104 -7.12 0.85 -6.32
N HIS A 105 -7.16 1.77 -5.37
CA HIS A 105 -8.14 1.77 -4.28
C HIS A 105 -9.51 2.26 -4.75
N LEU A 106 -10.60 1.64 -4.27
CA LEU A 106 -11.95 2.17 -4.46
C LEU A 106 -12.25 3.27 -3.45
N PRO A 107 -12.46 4.53 -3.91
CA PRO A 107 -12.97 5.59 -3.04
C PRO A 107 -14.34 5.21 -2.46
N GLY A 108 -14.61 5.65 -1.23
CA GLY A 108 -15.82 5.30 -0.49
C GLY A 108 -15.81 3.92 0.17
N THR A 109 -14.72 3.16 0.06
CA THR A 109 -14.59 1.84 0.70
C THR A 109 -13.36 1.77 1.62
N LYS A 110 -13.37 0.86 2.59
CA LYS A 110 -12.24 0.71 3.53
C LYS A 110 -11.13 -0.21 3.01
N ASP A 111 -11.48 -1.26 2.27
CA ASP A 111 -10.59 -2.36 1.94
C ASP A 111 -10.76 -2.93 0.52
N ARG A 112 -11.47 -2.23 -0.36
CA ARG A 112 -11.69 -2.65 -1.74
C ARG A 112 -10.74 -1.96 -2.70
N SER A 113 -10.38 -2.71 -3.73
CA SER A 113 -9.42 -2.31 -4.74
C SER A 113 -9.75 -2.99 -6.07
N ALA A 114 -9.47 -2.29 -7.17
CA ALA A 114 -9.42 -2.86 -8.49
C ALA A 114 -8.04 -3.48 -8.77
N LEU A 115 -8.00 -4.45 -9.69
CA LEU A 115 -6.75 -4.94 -10.25
C LEU A 115 -6.36 -4.01 -11.40
N ILE A 116 -5.29 -3.24 -11.21
CA ILE A 116 -4.71 -2.38 -12.24
C ILE A 116 -3.23 -2.71 -12.33
N CYS A 117 -2.74 -3.20 -13.45
CA CYS A 117 -1.32 -3.50 -13.57
C CYS A 117 -0.81 -3.45 -15.00
N TRP A 118 0.45 -3.03 -15.14
CA TRP A 118 1.22 -3.32 -16.33
C TRP A 118 1.69 -4.78 -16.27
N LEU A 119 1.32 -5.56 -17.28
CA LEU A 119 1.69 -6.96 -17.38
C LEU A 119 3.22 -7.11 -17.58
N PRO A 120 3.81 -8.24 -17.16
CA PRO A 120 5.25 -8.48 -17.25
C PRO A 120 5.71 -8.59 -18.71
N LYS A 121 6.74 -7.82 -19.10
CA LYS A 121 7.40 -7.98 -20.42
C LYS A 121 7.96 -9.38 -20.64
N SER A 122 8.29 -10.09 -19.56
CA SER A 122 8.77 -11.48 -19.62
C SER A 122 7.72 -12.49 -20.09
N TRP A 123 6.48 -12.07 -20.33
CA TRP A 123 5.43 -12.95 -20.84
C TRP A 123 5.52 -13.19 -22.34
N GLY A 124 6.33 -12.42 -23.07
CA GLY A 124 6.53 -12.56 -24.51
C GLY A 124 5.94 -11.37 -25.26
N ASP A 125 5.50 -11.64 -26.48
CA ASP A 125 4.80 -10.67 -27.32
C ASP A 125 3.40 -10.33 -26.80
N LEU A 126 2.70 -9.48 -27.55
CA LEU A 126 1.37 -8.98 -27.24
C LEU A 126 0.36 -10.12 -27.06
N GLU A 127 0.31 -11.06 -28.02
CA GLU A 127 -0.65 -12.17 -28.02
C GLU A 127 -0.40 -13.13 -26.85
N SER A 128 0.86 -13.55 -26.65
CA SER A 128 1.26 -14.39 -25.52
C SER A 128 0.95 -13.75 -24.17
N THR A 129 1.10 -12.42 -24.07
CA THR A 129 0.80 -11.66 -22.87
C THR A 129 -0.70 -11.62 -22.59
N ILE A 130 -1.52 -11.39 -23.63
CA ILE A 130 -2.98 -11.39 -23.53
C ILE A 130 -3.50 -12.78 -23.15
N ASP A 131 -2.99 -13.85 -23.75
CA ASP A 131 -3.46 -15.21 -23.46
C ASP A 131 -3.12 -15.66 -22.05
N LYS A 132 -1.91 -15.33 -21.56
CA LYS A 132 -1.57 -15.53 -20.14
C LYS A 132 -2.49 -14.73 -19.21
N ALA A 133 -2.88 -13.53 -19.59
CA ALA A 133 -3.82 -12.73 -18.81
C ALA A 133 -5.24 -13.33 -18.81
N LYS A 134 -5.72 -13.85 -19.95
CA LYS A 134 -7.01 -14.56 -20.04
C LYS A 134 -7.06 -15.77 -19.10
N LEU A 135 -5.96 -16.53 -19.00
CA LEU A 135 -5.86 -17.65 -18.04
C LEU A 135 -6.03 -17.17 -16.59
N ILE A 136 -5.44 -16.02 -16.23
CA ILE A 136 -5.61 -15.43 -14.89
C ILE A 136 -7.06 -15.00 -14.66
N ILE A 137 -7.69 -14.38 -15.67
CA ILE A 137 -9.09 -13.95 -15.60
C ILE A 137 -10.01 -15.12 -15.32
N GLN A 138 -9.80 -16.24 -16.02
CA GLN A 138 -10.58 -17.47 -15.85
C GLN A 138 -10.33 -18.13 -14.49
N ASP A 139 -9.06 -18.36 -14.14
CA ASP A 139 -8.65 -19.05 -12.90
C ASP A 139 -9.07 -18.28 -11.64
N GLU A 140 -9.02 -16.93 -11.66
CA GLU A 140 -9.47 -16.10 -10.54
C GLU A 140 -10.92 -15.61 -10.64
N LYS A 141 -11.66 -16.01 -11.70
CA LYS A 141 -13.04 -15.60 -11.96
C LYS A 141 -13.24 -14.09 -11.87
N LEU A 142 -12.37 -13.33 -12.53
CA LEU A 142 -12.36 -11.87 -12.45
C LEU A 142 -13.50 -11.22 -13.26
N GLY A 143 -14.04 -11.94 -14.24
CA GLY A 143 -14.95 -11.39 -15.24
C GLY A 143 -14.22 -10.45 -16.21
N SER A 144 -14.98 -9.53 -16.78
CA SER A 144 -14.52 -8.55 -17.76
C SER A 144 -13.32 -7.73 -17.26
N CYS A 145 -12.28 -7.71 -18.08
CA CYS A 145 -11.08 -6.91 -17.90
C CYS A 145 -10.73 -6.18 -19.19
N GLY A 146 -10.35 -4.92 -19.08
CA GLY A 146 -9.95 -4.06 -20.19
C GLY A 146 -8.44 -4.10 -20.37
N PHE A 147 -8.01 -3.98 -21.62
CA PHE A 147 -6.62 -4.07 -22.02
C PHE A 147 -6.22 -2.89 -22.89
N TRP A 148 -5.06 -2.32 -22.60
CA TRP A 148 -4.46 -1.25 -23.39
C TRP A 148 -3.01 -1.56 -23.69
N TYR A 149 -2.47 -0.98 -24.75
CA TYR A 149 -1.09 -1.16 -25.19
C TYR A 149 -0.36 0.18 -25.25
N SER A 150 0.89 0.21 -24.76
CA SER A 150 1.80 1.35 -24.93
C SER A 150 3.23 0.92 -24.62
N ASN A 151 4.19 1.37 -25.42
CA ASN A 151 5.63 1.12 -25.24
C ASN A 151 5.98 -0.36 -25.03
N ASP A 152 5.42 -1.24 -25.86
CA ASP A 152 5.66 -2.68 -25.79
C ASP A 152 5.31 -3.26 -24.41
N ARG A 153 4.18 -2.78 -23.86
CA ARG A 153 3.59 -3.27 -22.63
C ARG A 153 2.09 -3.21 -22.69
N VAL A 154 1.48 -4.20 -22.06
CA VAL A 154 0.03 -4.28 -21.89
C VAL A 154 -0.34 -3.79 -20.49
N LEU A 155 -1.27 -2.84 -20.41
CA LEU A 155 -1.96 -2.45 -19.19
C LEU A 155 -3.26 -3.25 -19.10
N MET A 156 -3.52 -3.86 -17.95
CA MET A 156 -4.78 -4.55 -17.65
C MET A 156 -5.51 -3.85 -16.51
N ILE A 157 -6.82 -3.66 -16.67
CA ILE A 157 -7.72 -3.19 -15.62
C ILE A 157 -8.88 -4.18 -15.47
N CYS A 158 -9.02 -4.75 -14.28
CA CYS A 158 -10.24 -5.43 -13.85
C CYS A 158 -11.00 -4.46 -12.93
N PRO A 159 -12.07 -3.81 -13.41
CA PRO A 159 -12.79 -2.80 -12.64
C PRO A 159 -13.78 -3.44 -11.65
N ARG A 160 -13.33 -4.42 -10.88
CA ARG A 160 -14.09 -5.11 -9.83
C ARG A 160 -13.67 -4.65 -8.43
N SER A 161 -14.61 -4.66 -7.49
CA SER A 161 -14.49 -4.27 -6.08
C SER A 161 -13.91 -5.41 -5.24
N ILE A 162 -12.66 -5.78 -5.53
CA ILE A 162 -12.03 -6.98 -4.96
C ILE A 162 -11.47 -6.66 -3.56
N PRO A 163 -11.69 -7.53 -2.54
CA PRO A 163 -11.04 -7.38 -1.25
C PRO A 163 -9.52 -7.35 -1.39
N ARG A 164 -8.87 -6.39 -0.72
CA ARG A 164 -7.42 -6.21 -0.78
C ARG A 164 -6.65 -7.51 -0.49
N ALA A 165 -7.09 -8.27 0.52
CA ALA A 165 -6.46 -9.53 0.90
C ALA A 165 -6.51 -10.58 -0.23
N LYS A 166 -7.59 -10.62 -1.02
CA LYS A 166 -7.72 -11.49 -2.18
C LYS A 166 -6.77 -11.04 -3.30
N LEU A 167 -6.71 -9.75 -3.63
CA LEU A 167 -5.74 -9.23 -4.61
C LEU A 167 -4.29 -9.54 -4.24
N VAL A 168 -3.92 -9.43 -2.96
CA VAL A 168 -2.58 -9.81 -2.50
C VAL A 168 -2.29 -11.30 -2.78
N LYS A 169 -3.28 -12.19 -2.59
CA LYS A 169 -3.14 -13.62 -2.92
C LYS A 169 -2.96 -13.84 -4.42
N VAL A 170 -3.79 -13.19 -5.25
CA VAL A 170 -3.68 -13.23 -6.72
C VAL A 170 -2.29 -12.79 -7.16
N PHE A 171 -1.81 -11.64 -6.69
CA PHE A 171 -0.48 -11.13 -7.04
C PHE A 171 0.66 -12.04 -6.57
N LYS A 172 0.51 -12.75 -5.45
CA LYS A 172 1.50 -13.75 -5.02
C LYS A 172 1.49 -14.98 -5.93
N LYS A 173 0.31 -15.50 -6.26
CA LYS A 173 0.12 -16.68 -7.12
C LYS A 173 0.74 -16.47 -8.51
N TYR A 174 0.51 -15.32 -9.14
CA TYR A 174 1.05 -15.01 -10.47
C TYR A 174 2.32 -14.14 -10.45
N HIS A 175 3.06 -14.17 -9.33
CA HIS A 175 4.40 -13.56 -9.22
C HIS A 175 4.50 -12.05 -9.47
N PHE A 176 3.43 -11.29 -9.27
CA PHE A 176 3.46 -9.82 -9.19
C PHE A 176 4.05 -9.33 -7.85
N LYS A 177 5.35 -9.61 -7.63
CA LYS A 177 6.07 -9.37 -6.36
C LYS A 177 6.01 -7.92 -5.91
N TYR A 178 6.13 -6.97 -6.84
CA TYR A 178 6.06 -5.53 -6.51
C TYR A 178 4.66 -5.14 -6.02
N LEU A 179 3.61 -5.52 -6.75
CA LEU A 179 2.23 -5.15 -6.42
C LEU A 179 1.75 -5.81 -5.14
N SER A 180 2.03 -7.11 -4.95
CA SER A 180 1.72 -7.81 -3.69
C SER A 180 2.35 -7.13 -2.48
N ARG A 181 3.61 -6.68 -2.59
CA ARG A 181 4.29 -5.93 -1.53
C ARG A 181 3.68 -4.55 -1.31
N GLN A 182 3.48 -3.76 -2.36
CA GLN A 182 2.86 -2.43 -2.23
C GLN A 182 1.49 -2.52 -1.57
N LEU A 183 0.65 -3.45 -2.02
CA LEU A 183 -0.71 -3.59 -1.50
C LEU A 183 -0.72 -4.09 -0.04
N SER A 184 0.23 -4.93 0.35
CA SER A 184 0.38 -5.41 1.73
C SER A 184 0.89 -4.32 2.69
N GLU A 185 1.87 -3.51 2.26
CA GLU A 185 2.54 -2.51 3.10
C GLU A 185 1.79 -1.17 3.13
N LYS A 186 1.38 -0.69 1.95
CA LYS A 186 0.85 0.68 1.74
C LYS A 186 -0.65 0.75 1.53
N LYS A 187 -1.34 -0.40 1.60
CA LYS A 187 -2.80 -0.55 1.45
C LYS A 187 -3.36 -0.25 0.05
N HIS A 188 -2.64 0.45 -0.80
CA HIS A 188 -2.94 0.76 -2.19
C HIS A 188 -1.64 1.01 -2.96
N TYR A 189 -1.73 1.10 -4.28
CA TYR A 189 -0.65 1.50 -5.16
C TYR A 189 -1.19 2.35 -6.32
N TRP A 190 -0.27 3.08 -6.94
CA TRP A 190 -0.55 3.96 -8.07
C TRP A 190 0.02 3.36 -9.33
N THR A 191 -0.77 3.36 -10.40
CA THR A 191 -0.40 2.81 -11.71
C THR A 191 -0.50 3.90 -12.76
N ARG A 192 0.56 4.06 -13.55
CA ARG A 192 0.58 4.96 -14.71
C ARG A 192 -0.45 4.52 -15.75
N ILE A 193 -1.24 5.46 -16.26
CA ILE A 193 -2.27 5.25 -17.28
C ILE A 193 -2.13 6.17 -18.51
N THR A 194 -0.98 6.85 -18.66
CA THR A 194 -0.66 7.67 -19.84
C THR A 194 0.76 7.39 -20.32
N GLY A 195 1.07 7.85 -21.54
CA GLY A 195 2.44 8.09 -21.98
C GLY A 195 3.20 8.98 -20.99
N LYS A 196 4.53 8.92 -21.02
CA LYS A 196 5.35 9.87 -20.27
C LYS A 196 5.59 11.10 -21.13
N HIS A 197 5.32 12.28 -20.60
CA HIS A 197 5.69 13.54 -21.22
C HIS A 197 7.08 13.93 -20.75
N TRP A 198 8.07 13.80 -21.62
CA TRP A 198 9.43 14.26 -21.39
C TRP A 198 9.54 15.77 -21.62
N SER A 199 10.38 16.44 -20.84
CA SER A 199 10.58 17.88 -20.95
C SER A 199 11.19 18.34 -22.28
N ASP A 200 11.86 17.43 -23.00
CA ASP A 200 12.64 17.70 -24.20
C ASP A 200 12.07 17.06 -25.46
N SER A 201 11.54 15.83 -25.38
CA SER A 201 10.97 15.12 -26.53
C SER A 201 9.44 15.11 -26.58
N GLY A 202 8.76 15.68 -25.57
CA GLY A 202 7.30 15.70 -25.51
C GLY A 202 6.71 14.34 -25.11
N TRP A 203 5.53 14.01 -25.61
CA TRP A 203 4.84 12.77 -25.26
C TRP A 203 5.51 11.53 -25.88
N GLU A 204 5.76 10.50 -25.06
CA GLU A 204 5.91 9.11 -25.53
C GLU A 204 4.58 8.61 -26.13
N ASP A 205 4.64 7.46 -26.82
CA ASP A 205 3.49 6.76 -27.41
C ASP A 205 2.25 6.77 -26.51
N GLU A 206 1.12 7.05 -27.14
CA GLU A 206 -0.19 7.06 -26.49
C GLU A 206 -0.61 5.66 -26.03
N LEU A 207 -1.60 5.63 -25.14
CA LEU A 207 -2.16 4.39 -24.62
C LEU A 207 -3.32 3.96 -25.51
N GLU A 208 -3.11 2.94 -26.33
CA GLU A 208 -4.11 2.44 -27.28
C GLU A 208 -5.02 1.41 -26.61
N ALA A 209 -6.33 1.56 -26.79
CA ALA A 209 -7.30 0.58 -26.32
C ALA A 209 -7.27 -0.66 -27.21
N ILE A 210 -7.10 -1.85 -26.60
CA ILE A 210 -7.12 -3.12 -27.32
C ILE A 210 -8.54 -3.66 -27.36
N ASN A 211 -9.04 -4.18 -26.24
CA ASN A 211 -10.38 -4.73 -26.09
C ASN A 211 -10.70 -5.06 -24.63
N ILE A 212 -11.92 -5.55 -24.39
CA ILE A 212 -12.37 -6.14 -23.13
C ILE A 212 -12.49 -7.66 -23.30
N PHE A 213 -11.82 -8.42 -22.45
CA PHE A 213 -11.87 -9.88 -22.42
C PHE A 213 -12.48 -10.39 -21.10
N GLY A 214 -13.04 -11.60 -21.11
CA GLY A 214 -13.59 -12.25 -19.91
C GLY A 214 -15.07 -11.96 -19.63
N LYS A 215 -15.80 -11.42 -20.62
CA LYS A 215 -17.23 -11.08 -20.52
C LYS A 215 -18.09 -12.26 -20.07
N ASP A 216 -17.81 -13.46 -20.57
CA ASP A 216 -18.56 -14.68 -20.23
C ASP A 216 -18.47 -15.05 -18.74
N GLY A 217 -17.42 -14.59 -18.05
CA GLY A 217 -17.22 -14.81 -16.61
C GLY A 217 -17.87 -13.76 -15.70
N ASP A 218 -18.57 -12.77 -16.26
CA ASP A 218 -19.15 -11.68 -15.45
C ASP A 218 -20.25 -12.15 -14.50
N SER A 219 -21.02 -13.16 -14.90
CA SER A 219 -22.07 -13.80 -14.08
C SER A 219 -21.50 -14.64 -12.92
N GLU A 220 -20.28 -15.17 -13.09
CA GLU A 220 -19.58 -15.95 -12.06
C GLU A 220 -18.77 -15.08 -11.09
N CYS A 221 -18.52 -13.82 -11.45
CA CYS A 221 -17.72 -12.91 -10.66
C CYS A 221 -18.50 -12.42 -9.43
N VAL A 222 -18.09 -12.89 -8.25
CA VAL A 222 -18.74 -12.57 -6.96
C VAL A 222 -18.51 -11.13 -6.49
N TRP A 223 -17.61 -10.38 -7.14
CA TRP A 223 -17.28 -9.01 -6.74
C TRP A 223 -18.09 -8.02 -7.55
N GLN A 224 -18.70 -7.07 -6.85
CA GLN A 224 -19.38 -5.93 -7.47
C GLN A 224 -18.43 -5.14 -8.37
N TRP A 225 -18.99 -4.38 -9.29
CA TRP A 225 -18.24 -3.46 -10.12
C TRP A 225 -17.73 -2.26 -9.34
N SER A 226 -16.64 -1.66 -9.81
CA SER A 226 -16.10 -0.42 -9.27
C SER A 226 -16.49 0.77 -10.13
N ARG A 227 -17.27 1.70 -9.58
CA ARG A 227 -17.68 2.91 -10.32
C ARG A 227 -16.49 3.73 -10.83
N ALA A 228 -15.57 4.08 -9.95
CA ALA A 228 -14.34 4.80 -10.28
C ALA A 228 -13.52 4.14 -11.41
N HIS A 229 -13.39 2.81 -11.40
CA HIS A 229 -12.54 2.10 -12.35
C HIS A 229 -13.25 1.78 -13.66
N ILE A 230 -14.58 1.68 -13.67
CA ILE A 230 -15.35 1.72 -14.92
C ILE A 230 -15.21 3.10 -15.55
N GLU A 231 -15.37 4.16 -14.76
CA GLU A 231 -15.28 5.53 -15.25
C GLU A 231 -13.90 5.85 -15.85
N ILE A 232 -12.81 5.41 -15.21
CA ILE A 232 -11.48 5.59 -15.80
C ILE A 232 -11.31 4.80 -17.10
N SER A 233 -11.84 3.56 -17.18
CA SER A 233 -11.80 2.78 -18.42
C SER A 233 -12.59 3.45 -19.54
N ARG A 234 -13.75 4.02 -19.24
CA ARG A 234 -14.56 4.82 -20.16
C ARG A 234 -13.77 6.04 -20.67
N ARG A 235 -13.12 6.79 -19.78
CA ARG A 235 -12.25 7.93 -20.14
C ARG A 235 -11.07 7.50 -21.02
N MET A 236 -10.62 6.25 -20.91
CA MET A 236 -9.55 5.65 -21.73
C MET A 236 -10.07 4.86 -22.95
N GLY A 237 -11.34 5.03 -23.33
CA GLY A 237 -11.88 4.50 -24.58
C GLY A 237 -12.43 3.06 -24.53
N LEU A 238 -12.51 2.42 -23.36
CA LEU A 238 -13.16 1.11 -23.22
C LEU A 238 -14.47 1.20 -22.40
N LEU A 239 -15.57 0.80 -23.04
CA LEU A 239 -16.91 0.77 -22.45
C LEU A 239 -17.23 -0.64 -21.94
N PHE A 240 -17.35 -0.79 -20.62
CA PHE A 240 -17.81 -2.02 -20.01
C PHE A 240 -19.33 -2.09 -20.05
N ASP A 241 -19.86 -3.28 -20.33
CA ASP A 241 -21.25 -3.61 -20.08
C ASP A 241 -21.37 -4.12 -18.65
N TYR A 242 -22.15 -3.45 -17.82
CA TYR A 242 -22.26 -3.75 -16.40
C TYR A 242 -23.61 -3.34 -15.83
N ASP A 243 -24.02 -4.05 -14.78
CA ASP A 243 -25.21 -3.73 -14.01
C ASP A 243 -24.91 -2.63 -12.99
N GLU A 244 -25.52 -1.44 -13.17
CA GLU A 244 -25.38 -0.30 -12.27
C GLU A 244 -25.85 -0.60 -10.83
N SER A 245 -26.79 -1.54 -10.67
CA SER A 245 -27.28 -1.96 -9.35
C SER A 245 -26.21 -2.76 -8.59
N ASN A 246 -25.26 -3.37 -9.31
CA ASN A 246 -24.17 -4.17 -8.76
C ASN A 246 -22.83 -3.41 -8.72
N CYS A 247 -22.83 -2.18 -8.19
CA CYS A 247 -21.67 -1.30 -8.14
C CYS A 247 -21.31 -0.86 -6.72
N SER A 248 -20.00 -0.74 -6.43
CA SER A 248 -19.47 -0.14 -5.20
C SER A 248 -18.63 1.10 -5.45
N GLY A 249 -18.52 1.93 -4.41
CA GLY A 249 -17.63 3.09 -4.35
C GLY A 249 -18.14 4.31 -5.11
N ASP A 250 -17.35 5.37 -5.07
CA ASP A 250 -17.66 6.64 -5.72
C ASP A 250 -17.32 6.61 -7.22
N LYS A 251 -17.95 7.51 -7.98
CA LYS A 251 -17.74 7.62 -9.44
C LYS A 251 -16.39 8.23 -9.80
N GLU A 252 -15.87 9.15 -8.99
CA GLU A 252 -14.64 9.86 -9.34
C GLU A 252 -13.39 9.04 -8.98
N PRO A 253 -12.55 8.65 -9.96
CA PRO A 253 -11.31 7.94 -9.69
C PRO A 253 -10.28 8.83 -8.99
N SER A 254 -9.51 8.23 -8.07
CA SER A 254 -8.35 8.90 -7.48
C SER A 254 -7.20 8.94 -8.49
N ILE A 255 -7.02 10.09 -9.13
CA ILE A 255 -5.98 10.35 -10.13
C ILE A 255 -4.96 11.36 -9.57
N ARG A 256 -3.70 11.24 -9.99
CA ARG A 256 -2.67 12.24 -9.70
C ARG A 256 -1.74 12.45 -10.88
N ILE A 257 -1.17 13.64 -10.97
CA ILE A 257 -0.08 13.96 -11.88
C ILE A 257 1.24 13.79 -11.12
N VAL A 258 2.19 13.08 -11.70
CA VAL A 258 3.49 12.79 -11.09
C VAL A 258 4.61 13.24 -12.01
N LYS A 259 5.52 14.06 -11.48
CA LYS A 259 6.79 14.40 -12.10
C LYS A 259 7.89 13.49 -11.55
N ARG A 260 8.62 12.78 -12.41
CA ARG A 260 9.76 11.93 -12.05
C ARG A 260 11.02 12.51 -12.69
N GLN A 261 12.12 12.52 -11.93
CA GLN A 261 13.46 12.90 -12.37
C GLN A 261 14.32 11.64 -12.55
#